data_AF-A0A835I537-F1
#
_entry.id   AF-A0A835I537-F1
#
_cell.length_a   1.000
_cell.length_b   1.000
_cell.length_c   1.000
_cell.angle_alpha   90.00
_cell.angle_beta   90.00
_cell.angle_gamma   90.00
#
_symmetry.space_group_name_H-M   'P 1'
#
loop_
_entity.id
_entity.type
_entity.pdbx_description
1 polymer ?
#
loop_
_entity_poly.entity_id
_entity_poly.type
_entity_poly.pdbx_seq_one_letter_code
_entity_poly.pdbx_strand_id
1 'polypeptide(L)'
;MLNCIESDPPAVDSWKPNSEVMSAIPEVRLSCEQGRHVSSINFASFGTPTGQCGKLSHGLCYAQNVLQIVQEACIGREHCSVPVSTTLLGDPCPGVLKSLAVEALCTPQ
;
A
#
# COMPACT_ATOMS: atom_id res chain seq x y z
N MET A 1 8.20 -3.63 -15.11
CA MET A 1 7.77 -2.23 -14.95
C MET A 1 7.67 -1.94 -13.46
N LEU A 2 7.95 -0.70 -13.06
CA LEU A 2 7.78 -0.23 -11.69
C LEU A 2 6.29 0.05 -11.47
N ASN A 3 5.67 -0.59 -10.48
CA ASN A 3 4.29 -0.33 -10.10
C ASN A 3 4.28 0.43 -8.77
N CYS A 4 3.69 1.63 -8.77
CA CYS A 4 3.51 2.45 -7.57
C CYS A 4 2.03 2.68 -7.34
N ILE A 5 1.59 2.48 -6.10
CA ILE A 5 0.20 2.70 -5.70
C ILE A 5 0.23 3.60 -4.48
N GLU A 6 -0.36 4.78 -4.66
CA GLU A 6 -0.67 5.69 -3.56
C GLU A 6 -2.09 5.35 -3.10
N SER A 7 -2.26 5.17 -1.79
CA SER A 7 -3.57 4.88 -1.22
C SER A 7 -4.38 6.18 -1.13
N ASP A 8 -5.05 6.58 -2.20
CA ASP A 8 -6.04 7.66 -2.13
C ASP A 8 -7.26 7.17 -1.31
N PRO A 9 -7.68 7.87 -0.23
CA PRO A 9 -8.92 7.55 0.45
C PRO A 9 -10.11 7.79 -0.51
N PRO A 10 -11.16 6.94 -0.47
CA PRO A 10 -12.35 7.20 -1.28
C PRO A 10 -12.99 8.53 -0.88
N ALA A 11 -13.34 9.34 -1.87
CA ALA A 11 -14.08 10.59 -1.68
C ALA A 11 -15.43 10.32 -0.98
N VAL A 12 -15.78 11.16 0.00
CA VAL A 12 -16.88 10.90 0.95
C VAL A 12 -18.29 11.07 0.37
N ASP A 13 -18.46 11.36 -0.93
CA ASP A 13 -19.72 11.90 -1.47
C ASP A 13 -20.48 10.93 -2.41
N SER A 14 -20.50 9.64 -2.09
CA SER A 14 -21.30 8.66 -2.88
C SER A 14 -21.93 7.62 -1.99
N TRP A 15 -22.83 8.06 -1.10
CA TRP A 15 -23.62 7.16 -0.27
C TRP A 15 -24.87 6.68 -1.01
N LYS A 16 -24.90 5.38 -1.37
CA LYS A 16 -26.14 4.64 -1.62
C LYS A 16 -26.38 3.69 -0.44
N PRO A 17 -27.47 3.86 0.35
CA PRO A 17 -27.70 3.06 1.55
C PRO A 17 -28.45 1.76 1.20
N ASN A 18 -27.75 0.74 0.71
CA ASN A 18 -28.34 -0.59 0.53
C ASN A 18 -27.27 -1.71 0.61
N SER A 19 -27.25 -2.40 1.75
CA SER A 19 -26.69 -3.74 2.03
C SER A 19 -25.17 -3.98 2.00
N GLU A 20 -24.68 -4.51 3.13
CA GLU A 20 -23.37 -5.14 3.38
C GLU A 20 -22.13 -4.25 3.39
N VAL A 21 -22.20 -3.12 4.09
CA VAL A 21 -20.98 -2.42 4.52
C VAL A 21 -20.44 -3.11 5.78
N MET A 22 -19.79 -4.27 5.62
CA MET A 22 -18.69 -4.60 6.52
C MET A 22 -17.62 -3.56 6.24
N SER A 23 -17.57 -2.53 7.09
CA SER A 23 -16.55 -1.47 7.14
C SER A 23 -15.34 -1.79 6.28
N ALA A 24 -15.32 -1.30 5.03
CA ALA A 24 -14.26 -1.64 4.09
C ALA A 24 -12.95 -1.12 4.69
N ILE A 25 -12.11 -2.05 5.17
CA ILE A 25 -10.76 -1.71 5.61
C ILE A 25 -10.04 -1.23 4.35
N PRO A 26 -9.46 -0.01 4.33
CA PRO A 26 -8.71 0.44 3.17
C PRO A 26 -7.55 -0.51 2.91
N GLU A 27 -7.27 -0.84 1.66
CA GLU A 27 -6.19 -1.76 1.28
C GLU A 27 -5.40 -1.20 0.10
N VAL A 28 -4.10 -1.48 0.06
CA VAL A 28 -3.28 -1.35 -1.16
C VAL A 28 -3.41 -2.64 -1.96
N ARG A 29 -3.58 -2.53 -3.28
CA ARG A 29 -3.73 -3.69 -4.17
C ARG A 29 -2.70 -3.67 -5.28
N LEU A 30 -1.62 -4.44 -5.15
CA LEU A 30 -0.66 -4.58 -6.25
C LEU A 30 -1.15 -5.63 -7.24
N SER A 31 -1.03 -5.33 -8.52
CA SER A 31 -1.31 -6.25 -9.61
C SER A 31 -0.24 -6.12 -10.69
N CYS A 32 0.34 -7.25 -11.07
CA CYS A 32 1.21 -7.36 -12.22
C CYS A 32 0.39 -7.71 -13.47
N GLU A 33 0.94 -7.43 -14.65
CA GLU A 33 0.37 -7.91 -15.91
C GLU A 33 0.40 -9.46 -15.95
N GLN A 34 -0.49 -10.04 -16.76
CA GLN A 34 -0.64 -11.48 -16.88
C GLN A 34 0.69 -12.19 -17.20
N GLY A 35 1.00 -13.25 -16.45
CA GLY A 35 2.24 -14.03 -16.62
C GLY A 35 3.46 -13.38 -15.96
N ARG A 36 3.25 -12.38 -15.10
CA ARG A 36 4.29 -11.74 -14.31
C ARG A 36 3.95 -11.86 -12.83
N HIS A 37 4.96 -11.78 -11.99
CA HIS A 37 4.80 -11.76 -10.54
C HIS A 37 5.63 -10.63 -9.93
N VAL A 38 5.27 -10.23 -8.72
CA VAL A 38 6.05 -9.30 -7.92
C VAL A 38 7.36 -9.98 -7.54
N SER A 39 8.46 -9.53 -8.13
CA SER A 39 9.80 -10.05 -7.88
C SER A 39 10.46 -9.37 -6.68
N SER A 40 10.18 -8.07 -6.48
CA SER A 40 10.71 -7.30 -5.36
C SER A 40 9.76 -6.19 -4.95
N ILE A 41 9.85 -5.81 -3.67
CA ILE A 41 9.34 -4.55 -3.15
C ILE A 41 10.55 -3.70 -2.79
N ASN A 42 10.75 -2.62 -3.54
CA ASN A 42 11.94 -1.77 -3.42
C ASN A 42 11.77 -0.70 -2.34
N PHE A 43 10.51 -0.34 -2.06
CA PHE A 43 10.17 0.65 -1.05
C PHE A 43 8.76 0.38 -0.51
N ALA A 44 8.56 0.57 0.79
CA ALA A 44 7.24 0.71 1.39
C ALA A 44 7.32 1.60 2.62
N SER A 45 6.37 2.52 2.76
CA SER A 45 6.30 3.43 3.90
C SER A 45 4.86 3.74 4.28
N PHE A 46 4.55 3.65 5.57
CA PHE A 46 3.28 4.09 6.14
C PHE A 46 3.53 5.25 7.09
N GLY A 47 2.90 6.39 6.83
CA GLY A 47 3.13 7.63 7.56
C GLY A 47 2.93 8.83 6.65
N THR A 48 3.95 9.68 6.50
CA THR A 48 3.91 10.85 5.62
C THR A 48 4.92 10.72 4.48
N PRO A 49 4.84 9.68 3.63
CA PRO A 49 5.77 9.52 2.52
C PRO A 49 5.67 10.71 1.54
N THR A 50 6.78 11.04 0.91
CA THR A 50 6.86 12.12 -0.07
C THR A 50 7.62 11.68 -1.31
N GLY A 51 7.48 12.44 -2.40
CA GLY A 51 8.17 12.18 -3.67
C GLY A 51 7.23 11.59 -4.72
N GLN A 52 7.82 10.97 -5.73
CA GLN A 52 7.10 10.33 -6.83
C GLN A 52 7.66 8.92 -7.04
N CYS A 53 6.92 8.09 -7.77
CA CYS A 53 7.35 6.73 -8.13
C CYS A 53 8.78 6.68 -8.69
N GLY A 54 9.63 5.84 -8.11
CA GLY A 54 11.07 5.71 -8.36
C GLY A 54 11.94 6.68 -7.55
N LYS A 55 11.34 7.59 -6.78
CA LYS A 55 11.99 8.61 -5.93
C LYS A 55 11.18 8.86 -4.66
N LEU A 56 10.57 7.83 -4.09
CA LEU A 56 9.86 7.95 -2.83
C LEU A 56 10.82 8.09 -1.65
N SER A 57 10.35 8.78 -0.61
CA SER A 57 11.02 8.93 0.68
C SER A 57 10.02 8.71 1.81
N HIS A 58 10.50 8.25 2.95
CA HIS A 58 9.68 7.98 4.14
C HIS A 58 9.01 9.23 4.72
N GLY A 59 9.58 10.42 4.48
CA GLY A 59 9.16 11.67 5.11
C GLY A 59 9.51 11.74 6.59
N LEU A 60 8.84 12.62 7.33
CA LEU A 60 9.15 12.90 8.75
C LEU A 60 8.55 11.87 9.72
N CYS A 61 7.46 11.23 9.34
CA CYS A 61 6.81 10.19 10.12
C CYS A 61 6.71 8.91 9.29
N TYR A 62 7.22 7.80 9.80
CA TYR A 62 7.14 6.51 9.13
C TYR A 62 7.22 5.34 10.13
N ALA A 63 6.52 4.25 9.81
CA ALA A 63 6.59 2.99 10.55
C ALA A 63 7.71 2.10 9.99
N GLN A 64 8.42 1.38 10.87
CA GLN A 64 9.65 0.64 10.52
C GLN A 64 9.37 -0.69 9.79
N ASN A 65 8.29 -1.39 10.11
CA ASN A 65 8.07 -2.78 9.67
C ASN A 65 7.29 -2.91 8.35
N VAL A 66 6.94 -1.78 7.72
CA VAL A 66 6.03 -1.73 6.56
C VAL A 66 6.61 -2.47 5.37
N LEU A 67 7.91 -2.31 5.09
CA LEU A 67 8.58 -2.98 3.98
C LEU A 67 8.49 -4.50 4.09
N GLN A 68 8.77 -5.04 5.27
CA GLN A 68 8.72 -6.48 5.50
C GLN A 68 7.30 -7.04 5.32
N ILE A 69 6.29 -6.37 5.89
CA ILE A 69 4.88 -6.78 5.79
C ILE A 69 4.45 -6.86 4.32
N VAL A 70 4.81 -5.85 3.52
CA VAL A 70 4.44 -5.81 2.09
C VAL A 70 5.23 -6.86 1.29
N GLN A 71 6.51 -7.08 1.60
CA GLN A 71 7.31 -8.14 0.96
C GLN A 71 6.71 -9.52 1.18
N GLU A 72 6.36 -9.86 2.43
CA GLU A 72 5.75 -11.14 2.79
C GLU A 72 4.39 -11.33 2.12
N ALA A 73 3.60 -10.26 2.00
CA ALA A 73 2.30 -10.31 1.37
C ALA A 73 2.37 -10.51 -0.15
N CYS A 74 3.36 -9.90 -0.83
CA CYS A 74 3.28 -9.68 -2.27
C CYS A 74 4.32 -10.42 -3.11
N ILE A 75 5.54 -10.68 -2.61
CA ILE A 75 6.59 -11.32 -3.42
C ILE A 75 6.12 -12.71 -3.88
N GLY A 76 6.35 -13.01 -5.16
CA GLY A 76 5.95 -14.26 -5.81
C GLY A 76 4.50 -14.32 -6.27
N ARG A 77 3.71 -13.25 -6.06
CA ARG A 77 2.30 -13.21 -6.47
C ARG A 77 2.10 -12.31 -7.68
N GLU A 78 1.16 -12.66 -8.56
CA GLU A 78 0.65 -11.78 -9.63
C GLU A 78 -0.24 -10.67 -9.05
N HIS A 79 -1.04 -11.02 -8.02
CA HIS A 79 -1.92 -10.10 -7.30
C HIS A 79 -1.73 -10.25 -5.78
N CYS A 80 -1.70 -9.13 -5.06
CA CYS A 80 -1.74 -9.12 -3.60
C CYS A 80 -2.53 -7.90 -3.08
N SER A 81 -3.06 -8.02 -1.87
CA SER A 81 -3.69 -6.92 -1.13
C SER A 81 -3.05 -6.79 0.25
N VAL A 82 -2.81 -5.56 0.69
CA VAL A 82 -2.28 -5.25 2.02
C VAL A 82 -3.24 -4.31 2.74
N PRO A 83 -3.88 -4.74 3.83
CA PRO A 83 -4.74 -3.88 4.64
C PRO A 83 -3.98 -2.70 5.24
N VAL A 84 -4.52 -1.49 5.06
CA VAL A 84 -3.99 -0.26 5.63
C VAL A 84 -4.66 -0.02 6.97
N SER A 85 -3.99 -0.42 8.04
CA SER A 85 -4.45 -0.16 9.40
C SER A 85 -3.29 0.12 10.33
N THR A 86 -3.51 0.97 11.33
CA THR A 86 -2.52 1.24 12.40
C THR A 86 -2.26 0.01 13.26
N THR A 87 -3.19 -0.94 13.33
CA THR A 87 -2.99 -2.22 14.03
C THR A 87 -1.96 -3.10 13.33
N LEU A 88 -2.00 -3.17 11.99
CA LEU A 88 -1.08 -4.00 11.21
C LEU A 88 0.26 -3.30 10.95
N LEU A 89 0.21 -2.04 10.51
CA LEU A 89 1.37 -1.29 10.04
C LEU A 89 2.04 -0.45 11.14
N GLY A 90 1.36 -0.27 12.28
CA GLY A 90 1.78 0.59 13.38
C GLY A 90 1.23 2.02 13.29
N ASP A 91 1.34 2.77 14.39
CA ASP A 91 1.02 4.20 14.45
C ASP A 91 2.26 5.02 14.85
N PRO A 92 3.11 5.40 13.88
CA PRO A 92 4.35 6.14 14.15
C PRO A 92 4.12 7.60 14.57
N CYS A 93 2.93 8.16 14.32
CA CYS A 93 2.57 9.53 14.68
C CYS A 93 1.04 9.65 14.88
N PRO A 94 0.56 9.48 16.13
CA PRO A 94 -0.86 9.61 16.44
C PRO A 94 -1.39 11.00 16.09
N GLY A 95 -2.63 11.06 15.57
CA GLY A 95 -3.29 12.31 15.17
C GLY A 95 -2.82 12.92 13.84
N VAL A 96 -1.82 12.33 13.19
CA VAL A 96 -1.40 12.71 11.82
C VAL A 96 -2.09 11.79 10.81
N LEU A 97 -2.58 12.37 9.72
CA LEU A 97 -3.10 11.61 8.57
C LEU A 97 -1.95 10.87 7.89
N LYS A 98 -2.13 9.58 7.64
CA LYS A 98 -1.09 8.71 7.09
C LYS A 98 -1.51 8.10 5.78
N SER A 99 -0.57 7.93 4.87
CA SER A 99 -0.73 7.16 3.64
C SER A 99 0.28 6.02 3.60
N LEU A 100 -0.08 4.96 2.89
CA LEU A 100 0.82 3.86 2.52
C LEU A 100 1.27 4.09 1.09
N ALA A 101 2.59 4.15 0.88
CA ALA A 101 3.21 4.20 -0.44
C ALA A 101 4.11 2.98 -0.63
N VAL A 102 4.01 2.34 -1.79
CA VAL A 102 4.73 1.09 -2.12
C VAL A 102 5.31 1.17 -3.54
N GLU A 103 6.55 0.72 -3.71
CA GLU A 103 7.16 0.50 -5.02
C GLU A 103 7.48 -0.97 -5.21
N ALA A 104 6.89 -1.56 -6.25
CA ALA A 104 7.05 -2.95 -6.60
C ALA A 104 7.65 -3.12 -8.00
N LEU A 105 8.37 -4.22 -8.20
CA LEU A 105 8.88 -4.64 -9.50
C LEU A 105 8.22 -5.94 -9.95
N CYS A 106 7.56 -5.91 -11.10
CA CYS A 106 7.01 -7.10 -11.74
C CYS A 106 7.95 -7.66 -12.82
N THR A 107 8.30 -8.94 -12.73
CA THR A 107 9.07 -9.67 -13.75
C THR A 107 8.24 -10.81 -14.34
N PRO A 108 8.54 -11.28 -15.56
CA PRO A 108 7.96 -12.53 -16.06
C PRO A 108 8.24 -13.65 -15.06
N GLN A 109 7.29 -14.57 -14.93
CA GLN A 109 7.47 -15.78 -14.14
C GLN A 109 8.41 -16.78 -14.80
#